data_AF-A0A1Q8KIF4-F1
#
_entry.id   AF-A0A1Q8KIF4-F1
#
_cell.length_a   1.000
_cell.length_b   1.000
_cell.length_c   1.000
_cell.angle_alpha   90.00
_cell.angle_beta   90.00
_cell.angle_gamma   90.00
#
_symmetry.space_group_name_H-M   'P 1'
#
loop_
_entity.id
_entity.type
_entity.pdbx_description
1 polymer ?
#
loop_
_entity_poly.entity_id
_entity_poly.type
_entity_poly.pdbx_seq_one_letter_code
_entity_poly.pdbx_strand_id
1 'polypeptide(L)'
;MSLRLPAGSITVLLGPSVQRRRMMNRLDDASGRSADGHDAVVRRLGARVAEPVADRLAAVEAVRTGVTAMVLADRLTDGLGAHDRSAVLAALREVAAGGVAVLVDDIDPVAALAVADGALRVDERGEVRAEELTYLAS
;
A
#
# COMPACT_ATOMS: atom_id res chain seq x y z
N MET A 1 17.69 4.60 3.59
CA MET A 1 17.16 4.11 2.30
C MET A 1 15.94 4.95 1.97
N SER A 2 15.80 5.42 0.74
CA SER A 2 14.61 6.17 0.28
C SER A 2 13.87 5.37 -0.78
N LEU A 3 12.57 5.13 -0.59
CA LEU A 3 11.70 4.59 -1.63
C LEU A 3 11.10 5.72 -2.43
N ARG A 4 10.99 5.53 -3.75
CA ARG A 4 10.24 6.44 -4.62
C ARG A 4 8.99 5.70 -5.08
N LEU A 5 7.84 6.32 -4.83
CA LEU A 5 6.55 5.78 -5.22
C LEU A 5 5.91 6.74 -6.22
N PRO A 6 5.36 6.23 -7.33
CA PRO A 6 4.63 7.06 -8.28
C PRO A 6 3.35 7.61 -7.64
N ALA A 7 3.15 8.92 -7.76
CA ALA A 7 1.88 9.55 -7.42
C ALA A 7 0.79 9.01 -8.34
N GLY A 8 -0.41 8.83 -7.78
CA GLY A 8 -1.54 8.35 -8.55
C GLY A 8 -1.54 6.84 -8.82
N SER A 9 -0.80 6.06 -8.04
CA SER A 9 -0.55 4.64 -8.33
C SER A 9 -0.51 3.77 -7.07
N ILE A 10 -0.90 2.51 -7.23
CA ILE A 10 -0.75 1.46 -6.23
C ILE A 10 0.50 0.64 -6.54
N THR A 11 1.42 0.61 -5.57
CA THR A 11 2.60 -0.26 -5.58
C THR A 11 2.44 -1.35 -4.53
N VAL A 12 2.61 -2.61 -4.90
CA VAL A 12 2.52 -3.75 -3.97
C VAL A 12 3.90 -4.27 -3.58
N LEU A 13 4.10 -4.57 -2.31
CA LEU A 13 5.28 -5.27 -1.83
C LEU A 13 5.14 -6.79 -2.05
N LEU A 14 6.16 -7.37 -2.67
CA LEU A 14 6.30 -8.81 -2.91
C LEU A 14 7.53 -9.36 -2.20
N GLY A 15 7.66 -10.69 -2.20
CA GLY A 15 8.73 -11.40 -1.50
C GLY A 15 8.26 -12.02 -0.17
N PRO A 16 9.16 -12.48 0.71
CA PRO A 16 8.76 -13.20 1.91
C PRO A 16 8.09 -12.28 2.94
N SER A 17 7.03 -12.78 3.60
CA SER A 17 6.13 -11.98 4.45
C SER A 17 6.84 -11.26 5.60
N VAL A 18 7.82 -11.91 6.24
CA VAL A 18 8.60 -11.32 7.34
C VAL A 18 9.41 -10.12 6.84
N GLN A 19 9.99 -10.21 5.65
CA GLN A 19 10.82 -9.16 5.06
C GLN A 19 9.97 -7.97 4.60
N ARG A 20 8.79 -8.22 4.04
CA ARG A 20 7.83 -7.14 3.70
C ARG A 20 7.39 -6.37 4.94
N ARG A 21 7.02 -7.06 6.03
CA ARG A 21 6.67 -6.43 7.31
C ARG A 21 7.83 -5.63 7.90
N ARG A 22 9.05 -6.19 7.86
CA ARG A 22 10.26 -5.46 8.30
C ARG A 22 10.52 -4.23 7.44
N MET A 23 10.29 -4.31 6.13
CA MET A 23 10.36 -3.14 5.26
C MET A 23 9.33 -2.08 5.67
N MET A 24 8.06 -2.49 5.80
CA MET A 24 6.97 -1.58 6.12
C MET A 24 7.17 -0.88 7.48
N ASN A 25 7.71 -1.58 8.48
CA ASN A 25 8.08 -1.02 9.79
C ASN A 25 9.29 -0.08 9.76
N ARG A 26 10.17 -0.16 8.74
CA ARG A 26 11.33 0.73 8.61
C ARG A 26 10.96 2.07 7.98
N LEU A 27 9.81 2.16 7.32
CA LEU A 27 9.34 3.40 6.71
C LEU A 27 8.82 4.33 7.81
N ASP A 28 9.43 5.51 7.93
CA ASP A 28 9.00 6.55 8.86
C ASP A 28 8.03 7.49 8.17
N ASP A 29 6.79 7.52 8.66
CA ASP A 29 5.70 8.31 8.12
C ASP A 29 5.98 9.83 8.21
N ALA A 30 6.86 10.26 9.13
CA ALA A 30 7.26 11.67 9.27
C ALA A 30 8.31 12.11 8.23
N SER A 31 8.92 11.17 7.51
CA SER A 31 10.03 11.43 6.59
C SER A 31 9.61 11.56 5.11
N GLY A 32 8.30 11.56 4.84
CA GLY A 32 7.76 11.64 3.47
C GLY A 32 8.17 12.92 2.76
N ARG A 33 8.59 12.80 1.50
CA ARG A 33 8.96 13.95 0.65
C ARG A 33 8.33 13.84 -0.73
N SER A 34 7.90 14.98 -1.27
CA SER A 34 7.48 15.09 -2.68
C SER A 34 8.69 15.07 -3.61
N ALA A 35 8.45 14.96 -4.92
CA ALA A 35 9.51 14.98 -5.93
C ALA A 35 10.33 16.29 -5.88
N ASP A 36 9.70 17.41 -5.53
CA ASP A 36 10.32 18.73 -5.40
C ASP A 36 11.06 18.91 -4.05
N GLY A 37 11.06 17.88 -3.19
CA GLY A 37 11.74 17.88 -1.91
C GLY A 37 10.99 18.56 -0.78
N HIS A 38 9.70 18.89 -0.93
CA HIS A 38 8.85 19.38 0.16
C HIS A 38 8.39 18.23 1.06
N ASP A 39 8.11 18.53 2.33
CA ASP A 39 7.51 17.54 3.23
C ASP A 39 6.14 17.11 2.73
N ALA A 40 5.89 15.80 2.74
CA ALA A 40 4.68 15.18 2.22
C ALA A 40 3.97 14.42 3.33
N VAL A 41 2.65 14.62 3.45
CA VAL A 41 1.85 13.93 4.47
C VAL A 41 1.72 12.46 4.09
N VAL A 42 2.29 11.58 4.92
CA VAL A 42 2.15 10.12 4.82
C VAL A 42 1.12 9.66 5.85
N ARG A 43 0.24 8.74 5.45
CA ARG A 43 -0.74 8.10 6.34
C ARG A 43 -0.56 6.60 6.29
N ARG A 44 -0.37 5.98 7.45
CA ARG A 44 -0.37 4.52 7.57
C ARG A 44 -1.75 4.02 7.91
N LEU A 45 -2.25 3.10 7.09
CA LEU A 45 -3.51 2.42 7.30
C LEU A 45 -3.21 0.97 7.60
N GLY A 46 -3.52 0.53 8.82
CA GLY A 46 -3.51 -0.87 9.19
C GLY A 46 -4.75 -1.19 9.99
N ALA A 47 -5.07 -2.48 10.08
CA ALA A 47 -6.25 -2.94 10.80
C ALA A 47 -5.91 -4.12 11.69
N ARG A 48 -6.62 -4.26 12.81
CA ARG A 48 -6.60 -5.51 13.57
C ARG A 48 -7.38 -6.57 12.79
N VAL A 49 -7.00 -7.84 12.94
CA VAL A 49 -7.66 -8.97 12.22
C VAL A 49 -9.18 -9.00 12.42
N ALA A 50 -9.66 -8.70 13.64
CA ALA A 50 -11.09 -8.70 13.98
C ALA A 50 -11.80 -7.37 13.66
N GLU A 51 -11.09 -6.39 13.12
CA GLU A 51 -11.65 -5.07 12.82
C GLU A 51 -12.62 -5.17 11.64
N PRO A 52 -13.87 -4.67 11.77
CA PRO A 52 -14.88 -4.72 10.72
C PRO A 52 -14.45 -4.05 9.42
N VAL A 53 -14.98 -4.54 8.29
CA VAL A 53 -14.77 -3.93 6.97
C VAL A 53 -15.21 -2.46 6.93
N ALA A 54 -16.30 -2.11 7.61
CA ALA A 54 -16.83 -0.75 7.65
C ALA A 54 -15.82 0.26 8.25
N ASP A 55 -15.13 -0.12 9.33
CA ASP A 55 -14.16 0.75 9.99
C ASP A 55 -12.92 0.95 9.11
N ARG A 56 -12.48 -0.11 8.41
CA ARG A 56 -11.38 -0.05 7.45
C ARG A 56 -11.71 0.87 6.27
N LEU A 57 -12.92 0.75 5.72
CA LEU A 57 -13.40 1.62 4.66
C LEU A 57 -13.52 3.07 5.11
N ALA A 58 -13.99 3.32 6.34
CA ALA A 58 -14.02 4.66 6.91
C ALA A 58 -12.61 5.27 7.06
N ALA A 59 -11.61 4.48 7.43
CA ALA A 59 -10.22 4.93 7.51
C ALA A 59 -9.65 5.28 6.12
N VAL A 60 -9.96 4.49 5.09
CA VAL A 60 -9.60 4.80 3.69
C VAL A 60 -10.29 6.07 3.22
N GLU A 61 -11.57 6.27 3.55
CA GLU A 61 -12.33 7.47 3.19
C GLU A 61 -11.77 8.75 3.84
N ALA A 62 -11.38 8.66 5.12
CA ALA A 62 -10.75 9.78 5.83
C ALA A 62 -9.44 10.23 5.17
N VAL A 63 -8.70 9.30 4.56
CA VAL A 63 -7.51 9.62 3.77
C VAL A 63 -7.90 10.25 2.44
N ARG A 64 -8.89 9.69 1.73
CA ARG A 64 -9.35 10.19 0.43
C ARG A 64 -9.79 11.65 0.48
N THR A 65 -10.43 12.04 1.57
CA THR A 65 -11.01 13.39 1.76
C THR A 65 -10.05 14.38 2.44
N GLY A 66 -8.92 13.89 2.97
CA GLY A 66 -7.94 14.69 3.68
C GLY A 66 -6.75 15.15 2.82
N VAL A 67 -5.82 15.86 3.44
CA VAL A 67 -4.53 16.21 2.82
C VAL A 67 -3.57 15.03 3.03
N THR A 68 -3.52 14.12 2.07
CA THR A 68 -2.62 12.96 2.08
C THR A 68 -1.87 12.87 0.75
N ALA A 69 -0.54 12.79 0.79
CA ALA A 69 0.28 12.61 -0.40
C ALA A 69 0.66 11.13 -0.61
N MET A 70 0.77 10.36 0.48
CA MET A 70 1.17 8.97 0.43
C MET A 70 0.43 8.12 1.47
N VAL A 71 0.09 6.90 1.10
CA VAL A 71 -0.51 5.90 1.99
C VAL A 71 0.37 4.68 2.09
N LEU A 72 0.60 4.23 3.32
CA LEU A 72 1.20 2.94 3.62
C LEU A 72 0.11 2.02 4.15
N ALA A 73 -0.44 1.17 3.27
CA ALA A 73 -1.45 0.18 3.63
C ALA A 73 -0.75 -1.08 4.15
N ASP A 74 -0.71 -1.23 5.48
CA ASP A 74 -0.03 -2.29 6.19
C ASP A 74 -1.06 -3.31 6.71
N ARG A 75 -1.19 -4.42 5.98
CA ARG A 75 -2.04 -5.57 6.34
C ARG A 75 -3.52 -5.17 6.52
N LEU A 76 -3.95 -4.18 5.75
CA LEU A 76 -5.27 -3.55 5.89
C LEU A 76 -6.42 -4.54 5.64
N THR A 77 -6.22 -5.63 4.90
CA THR A 77 -7.28 -6.61 4.60
C THR A 77 -7.21 -7.91 5.42
N ASP A 78 -6.31 -7.99 6.40
CA ASP A 78 -6.15 -9.18 7.26
C ASP A 78 -7.45 -9.60 7.92
N GLY A 79 -7.79 -10.89 7.83
CA GLY A 79 -9.02 -11.44 8.44
C GLY A 79 -10.29 -11.24 7.62
N LEU A 80 -10.26 -10.45 6.54
CA LEU A 80 -11.42 -10.27 5.66
C LEU A 80 -11.61 -11.44 4.70
N GLY A 81 -12.87 -11.73 4.38
CA GLY A 81 -13.24 -12.59 3.26
C GLY A 81 -12.92 -11.93 1.91
N ALA A 82 -12.99 -12.70 0.83
CA ALA A 82 -12.61 -12.23 -0.51
C ALA A 82 -13.42 -11.00 -0.98
N HIS A 83 -14.73 -10.97 -0.72
CA HIS A 83 -15.59 -9.85 -1.12
C HIS A 83 -15.18 -8.54 -0.41
N ASP A 84 -15.08 -8.58 0.92
CA ASP A 84 -14.70 -7.42 1.74
C ASP A 84 -13.27 -6.95 1.46
N ARG A 85 -12.35 -7.90 1.21
CA ARG A 85 -10.98 -7.60 0.76
C ARG A 85 -11.00 -6.82 -0.54
N SER A 86 -11.73 -7.30 -1.54
CA SER A 86 -11.85 -6.61 -2.83
C SER A 86 -12.45 -5.22 -2.68
N ALA A 87 -13.44 -5.04 -1.79
CA ALA A 87 -14.03 -3.73 -1.53
C ALA A 87 -13.01 -2.74 -0.93
N VAL A 88 -12.20 -3.18 0.04
CA VAL A 88 -11.14 -2.33 0.63
C VAL A 88 -10.05 -1.99 -0.38
N LEU A 89 -9.61 -2.96 -1.19
CA LEU A 89 -8.61 -2.74 -2.24
C LEU A 89 -9.13 -1.81 -3.34
N ALA A 90 -10.39 -1.93 -3.72
CA ALA A 90 -11.04 -1.00 -4.64
C ALA A 90 -11.10 0.43 -4.06
N ALA A 91 -11.39 0.57 -2.75
CA ALA A 91 -11.36 1.88 -2.11
C ALA A 91 -9.95 2.49 -2.10
N LEU A 92 -8.89 1.70 -1.92
CA LEU A 92 -7.51 2.17 -2.09
C LEU A 92 -7.21 2.60 -3.53
N ARG A 93 -7.83 1.95 -4.52
CA ARG A 93 -7.72 2.36 -5.93
C ARG A 93 -8.29 3.74 -6.17
N GLU A 94 -9.42 4.07 -5.56
CA GLU A 94 -10.01 5.41 -5.63
C GLU A 94 -9.10 6.46 -4.96
N VAL A 95 -8.43 6.12 -3.85
CA VAL A 95 -7.42 7.00 -3.24
C VAL A 95 -6.26 7.27 -4.20
N ALA A 96 -5.73 6.22 -4.83
CA ALA A 96 -4.67 6.38 -5.83
C ALA A 96 -5.15 7.19 -7.03
N ALA A 97 -6.36 6.98 -7.55
CA ALA A 97 -6.91 7.77 -8.65
C ALA A 97 -6.97 9.28 -8.34
N GLY A 98 -7.06 9.67 -7.07
CA GLY A 98 -6.97 11.04 -6.59
C GLY A 98 -5.56 11.65 -6.57
N GLY A 99 -4.53 10.94 -7.07
CA GLY A 99 -3.14 11.41 -7.14
C GLY A 99 -2.27 10.98 -5.94
N VAL A 100 -2.80 10.21 -5.00
CA VAL A 100 -2.06 9.72 -3.83
C VAL A 100 -1.16 8.55 -4.23
N ALA A 101 0.09 8.52 -3.73
CA ALA A 101 0.95 7.36 -3.88
C ALA A 101 0.58 6.30 -2.82
N VAL A 102 0.30 5.05 -3.22
CA VAL A 102 -0.11 3.99 -2.28
C VAL A 102 0.90 2.85 -2.31
N LEU A 103 1.45 2.48 -1.16
CA LEU A 103 2.26 1.27 -0.98
C LEU A 103 1.48 0.26 -0.15
N VAL A 104 1.35 -0.97 -0.64
CA VAL A 104 0.56 -2.03 -0.02
C VAL A 104 1.46 -3.20 0.40
N ASP A 105 1.45 -3.57 1.68
CA ASP A 105 1.83 -4.91 2.14
C ASP A 105 0.57 -5.63 2.60
N ASP A 106 0.16 -6.68 1.91
CA ASP A 106 -1.04 -7.44 2.23
C ASP A 106 -0.72 -8.91 2.56
N ILE A 107 -1.61 -9.58 3.30
CA ILE A 107 -1.52 -11.03 3.53
C ILE A 107 -1.82 -11.82 2.26
N ASP A 108 -2.70 -11.31 1.39
CA ASP A 108 -3.00 -11.85 0.08
C ASP A 108 -2.36 -10.97 -1.02
N PRO A 109 -1.10 -11.25 -1.38
CA PRO A 109 -0.41 -10.50 -2.42
C PRO A 109 -1.07 -10.66 -3.80
N VAL A 110 -1.84 -11.72 -4.04
CA VAL A 110 -2.52 -11.92 -5.34
C VAL A 110 -3.70 -10.95 -5.46
N ALA A 111 -4.51 -10.85 -4.41
CA ALA A 111 -5.60 -9.86 -4.38
C ALA A 111 -5.06 -8.43 -4.48
N ALA A 112 -3.97 -8.11 -3.76
CA ALA A 112 -3.33 -6.80 -3.85
C ALA A 112 -2.77 -6.51 -5.25
N LEU A 113 -2.14 -7.50 -5.91
CA LEU A 113 -1.62 -7.36 -7.26
C LEU A 113 -2.72 -7.09 -8.30
N ALA A 114 -3.93 -7.59 -8.08
CA ALA A 114 -5.04 -7.38 -9.00
C ALA A 114 -5.45 -5.90 -9.16
N VAL A 115 -5.05 -5.03 -8.23
CA VAL A 115 -5.32 -3.57 -8.28
C VAL A 115 -4.06 -2.73 -8.45
N ALA A 116 -2.89 -3.37 -8.58
CA ALA A 116 -1.58 -2.71 -8.58
C ALA A 116 -1.21 -2.16 -9.96
N ASP A 117 -0.56 -1.00 -9.98
CA ASP A 117 0.11 -0.47 -11.18
C ASP A 117 1.58 -0.89 -11.26
N GLY A 118 2.17 -1.27 -10.12
CA GLY A 118 3.55 -1.71 -10.04
C GLY A 118 3.82 -2.55 -8.79
N ALA A 119 5.02 -3.13 -8.74
CA ALA A 119 5.46 -3.90 -7.59
C ALA A 119 6.90 -3.60 -7.19
N LEU A 120 7.17 -3.82 -5.91
CA LEU A 120 8.50 -3.81 -5.33
C LEU A 120 8.76 -5.17 -4.68
N ARG A 121 9.81 -5.86 -5.11
CA ARG A 121 10.23 -7.12 -4.48
C ARG A 121 11.20 -6.85 -3.36
N VAL A 122 10.89 -7.39 -2.18
CA VAL A 122 11.83 -7.47 -1.05
C VAL A 122 12.44 -8.85 -1.04
N ASP A 123 13.77 -8.96 -1.11
CA ASP A 123 14.45 -10.25 -1.03
C ASP A 123 14.64 -10.73 0.43
N GLU A 124 15.20 -11.91 0.63
CA GLU A 124 15.44 -12.50 1.96
C GLU A 124 16.38 -11.66 2.85
N ARG A 125 17.26 -10.87 2.22
CA ARG A 125 18.21 -9.96 2.89
C ARG A 125 17.57 -8.60 3.22
N GLY A 126 16.37 -8.33 2.71
CA GLY A 126 15.65 -7.09 2.92
C GLY A 126 15.99 -5.99 1.91
N GLU A 127 16.69 -6.34 0.84
CA GLU A 127 16.97 -5.46 -0.30
C GLU A 127 15.71 -5.32 -1.16
N VAL A 128 15.54 -4.14 -1.76
CA VAL A 128 14.33 -3.82 -2.55
C VAL A 128 14.67 -3.46 -3.97
N ARG A 129 13.88 -4.02 -4.88
CA ARG A 129 14.00 -3.80 -6.33
C ARG A 129 12.62 -3.60 -6.93
N ALA A 130 12.55 -2.74 -7.94
CA ALA A 130 11.37 -2.67 -8.79
C ALA A 130 11.15 -4.01 -9.48
N GLU A 131 9.89 -4.40 -9.62
CA GLU A 131 9.48 -5.63 -10.29
C GLU A 131 8.48 -5.28 -11.40
N GLU A 132 8.80 -5.73 -12.62
CA GLU A 132 7.92 -5.56 -13.77
C GLU A 132 6.79 -6.57 -13.73
N LEU A 133 5.53 -6.09 -13.87
CA LEU A 133 4.33 -6.93 -13.78
C LEU A 133 3.94 -7.60 -15.11
N THR A 134 4.91 -7.88 -15.98
CA THR A 134 4.69 -8.33 -17.37
C THR A 134 3.88 -9.63 -17.49
N TYR A 135 3.81 -10.43 -16.42
CA TYR A 135 3.07 -11.70 -16.34
C TYR A 135 1.56 -11.56 -16.05
N LEU A 136 1.05 -10.35 -15.78
CA LEU A 136 -0.40 -10.10 -15.60
C LEU A 136 -1.11 -9.58 -16.86
N ALA A 137 -0.35 -9.24 -17.90
CA ALA A 137 -0.89 -8.74 -19.18
C ALA A 137 -1.19 -9.86 -20.19
N SER A 138 -1.24 -11.13 -19.73
CA SER A 138 -1.46 -12.33 -20.55
C SER A 138 -2.91 -12.82 -20.48
#